data_AF-A0A936XI80-F1
#
_entry.id   AF-A0A936XI80-F1
#
_cell.length_a   1.000
_cell.length_b   1.000
_cell.length_c   1.000
_cell.angle_alpha   90.00
_cell.angle_beta   90.00
_cell.angle_gamma   90.00
#
_symmetry.space_group_name_H-M   'P 1'
#
loop_
_entity.id
_entity.type
_entity.pdbx_description
1 polymer ?
#
loop_
_entity_poly.entity_id
_entity_poly.type
_entity_poly.pdbx_seq_one_letter_code
_entity_poly.pdbx_strand_id
1 'polypeptide(L)'
;MAIVNEVMRIKSREDRRTLRERYLFITYLHEKHLSPLGALVDVGGEMEQRAAELIAVARHGRQVMQNDPVVPELTTKIIASVRRLKDEAWQDFHSSLREVTPLFRQIRRDHAFAVAISKQLDKVAREGLKGLDAVDNRLQISRWRADNLFNTYVLEDYLAGVSNYVANPEAGPLASFDQFDKPPMLDFGDVSDQLVAAGKQHDLLEWLISSFGSYPDQQILQAFQGIADSPTFQCAPGEAEAKAETSEAIYSYHPIRTEFHDRTV
;
A
#
# COMPACT_ATOMS: atom_id res chain seq x y z
N MET A 1 22.76 -0.33 0.30
CA MET A 1 24.05 -0.58 -0.37
C MET A 1 24.56 -2.02 -0.23
N ALA A 2 24.81 -2.57 0.98
CA ALA A 2 25.36 -3.93 1.11
C ALA A 2 24.45 -5.07 0.59
N ILE A 3 23.14 -4.97 0.86
CA ILE A 3 22.14 -5.97 0.43
C ILE A 3 22.02 -6.04 -1.10
N VAL A 4 21.97 -4.87 -1.76
CA VAL A 4 21.90 -4.76 -3.22
C VAL A 4 23.13 -5.33 -3.89
N ASN A 5 24.34 -5.05 -3.36
CA ASN A 5 25.58 -5.60 -3.91
C ASN A 5 25.61 -7.13 -3.83
N GLU A 6 25.12 -7.71 -2.75
CA GLU A 6 25.08 -9.16 -2.58
C GLU A 6 24.03 -9.80 -3.51
N VAL A 7 22.89 -9.15 -3.72
CA VAL A 7 21.87 -9.52 -4.70
C VAL A 7 22.42 -9.43 -6.12
N MET A 8 23.25 -8.44 -6.42
CA MET A 8 23.92 -8.29 -7.71
C MET A 8 24.97 -9.38 -7.95
N ARG A 9 25.71 -9.82 -6.92
CA ARG A 9 26.63 -10.99 -7.02
C ARG A 9 25.90 -12.29 -7.32
N ILE A 10 24.68 -12.44 -6.78
CA ILE A 10 23.83 -13.60 -7.10
C ILE A 10 23.32 -13.50 -8.55
N LYS A 11 22.92 -12.31 -9.00
CA LYS A 11 22.50 -12.06 -10.41
C LYS A 11 23.63 -12.30 -11.40
N SER A 12 24.86 -11.89 -11.08
CA SER A 12 26.03 -12.05 -11.96
C SER A 12 26.55 -13.49 -12.05
N ARG A 13 25.97 -14.44 -11.29
CA ARG A 13 26.44 -15.84 -11.17
C ARG A 13 27.90 -15.96 -10.73
N GLU A 14 28.47 -14.91 -10.15
CA GLU A 14 29.78 -14.97 -9.49
C GLU A 14 29.71 -15.78 -8.19
N ASP A 15 28.49 -16.01 -7.69
CA ASP A 15 28.23 -16.84 -6.53
C ASP A 15 28.36 -18.35 -6.85
N ARG A 16 29.24 -19.03 -6.13
CA ARG A 16 29.50 -20.48 -6.26
C ARG A 16 28.48 -21.35 -5.51
N ARG A 17 27.52 -20.73 -4.81
CA ARG A 17 26.49 -21.45 -4.04
C ARG A 17 25.57 -22.30 -4.93
N THR A 18 25.17 -23.44 -4.40
CA THR A 18 24.12 -24.29 -4.99
C THR A 18 22.77 -23.58 -5.00
N LEU A 19 21.83 -24.07 -5.81
CA LEU A 19 20.48 -23.50 -5.90
C LEU A 19 19.77 -23.45 -4.54
N ARG A 20 19.95 -24.51 -3.73
CA ARG A 20 19.38 -24.62 -2.38
C ARG A 20 19.98 -23.59 -1.42
N GLU A 21 21.30 -23.41 -1.45
CA GLU A 21 21.99 -22.41 -0.64
C GLU A 21 21.60 -20.99 -1.03
N ARG A 22 21.44 -20.71 -2.33
CA ARG A 22 20.93 -19.43 -2.82
C ARG A 22 19.50 -19.16 -2.34
N TYR A 23 18.63 -20.16 -2.40
CA TYR A 23 17.26 -20.04 -1.89
C TYR A 23 17.21 -19.73 -0.40
N LEU A 24 17.95 -20.49 0.43
CA LEU A 24 18.02 -20.26 1.87
C LEU A 24 18.58 -18.88 2.21
N PHE A 25 19.63 -18.46 1.50
CA PHE A 25 20.26 -17.18 1.72
C PHE A 25 19.33 -16.00 1.41
N ILE A 26 18.63 -16.03 0.27
CA ILE A 26 17.72 -14.93 -0.09
C ILE A 26 16.48 -14.95 0.80
N THR A 27 15.98 -16.13 1.17
CA THR A 27 14.87 -16.24 2.14
C THR A 27 15.25 -15.61 3.47
N TYR A 28 16.44 -15.93 3.99
CA TYR A 28 16.98 -15.30 5.19
C TYR A 28 17.08 -13.78 5.04
N LEU A 29 17.59 -13.30 3.91
CA LEU A 29 17.74 -11.87 3.65
C LEU A 29 16.39 -11.15 3.55
N HIS A 30 15.39 -11.79 2.96
CA HIS A 30 14.04 -11.26 2.87
C HIS A 30 13.36 -11.22 4.25
N GLU A 31 13.36 -12.33 4.99
CA GLU A 31 12.66 -12.46 6.28
C GLU A 31 13.35 -11.71 7.43
N LYS A 32 14.68 -11.71 7.48
CA LYS A 32 15.45 -11.15 8.61
C LYS A 32 15.90 -9.72 8.40
N HIS A 33 15.95 -9.24 7.15
CA HIS A 33 16.41 -7.88 6.87
C HIS A 33 15.36 -7.04 6.16
N LEU A 34 14.76 -7.50 5.07
CA LEU A 34 13.82 -6.67 4.31
C LEU A 34 12.45 -6.50 4.99
N SER A 35 11.88 -7.56 5.55
CA SER A 35 10.58 -7.48 6.23
C SER A 35 10.62 -6.58 7.49
N PRO A 36 11.62 -6.67 8.39
CA PRO A 36 11.74 -5.75 9.52
C PRO A 36 12.01 -4.30 9.10
N LEU A 37 12.79 -4.09 8.02
CA LEU A 37 13.02 -2.75 7.48
C LEU A 37 11.74 -2.14 6.91
N GLY A 38 10.86 -2.95 6.32
CA GLY A 38 9.53 -2.50 5.86
C GLY A 38 8.71 -1.93 7.01
N ALA A 39 8.60 -2.67 8.11
CA ALA A 39 7.87 -2.22 9.30
C ALA A 39 8.42 -0.91 9.92
N LEU A 40 9.72 -0.64 9.75
CA LEU A 40 10.36 0.58 10.24
C LEU A 40 10.14 1.79 9.33
N VAL A 41 10.08 1.56 8.01
CA VAL A 41 10.10 2.60 6.97
C VAL A 41 8.72 2.88 6.36
N ASP A 42 7.76 1.98 6.54
CA ASP A 42 6.37 2.17 6.10
C ASP A 42 5.70 3.39 6.75
N VAL A 43 4.65 3.88 6.09
CA VAL A 43 3.88 5.05 6.56
C VAL A 43 3.29 4.74 7.93
N GLY A 44 3.57 5.61 8.91
CA GLY A 44 3.23 5.39 10.32
C GLY A 44 4.20 4.48 11.09
N GLY A 45 5.29 4.03 10.47
CA GLY A 45 6.33 3.23 11.10
C GLY A 45 7.21 4.02 12.08
N GLU A 46 8.11 3.32 12.78
CA GLU A 46 8.97 3.93 13.80
C GLU A 46 9.83 5.08 13.25
N MET A 47 10.30 5.01 11.99
CA MET A 47 11.09 6.09 11.41
C MET A 47 10.29 7.39 11.29
N GLU A 48 9.03 7.30 10.89
CA GLU A 48 8.14 8.46 10.79
C GLU A 48 7.83 9.04 12.17
N GLN A 49 7.55 8.17 13.14
CA GLN A 49 7.30 8.58 14.52
C GLN A 49 8.52 9.28 15.14
N ARG A 50 9.71 8.70 15.03
CA ARG A 50 10.95 9.29 15.57
C ARG A 50 11.35 10.57 14.85
N ALA A 51 11.14 10.66 13.53
CA ALA A 51 11.36 11.89 12.78
C ALA A 51 10.39 13.00 13.24
N ALA A 52 9.12 12.66 13.46
CA ALA A 52 8.13 13.60 13.98
C ALA A 52 8.49 14.10 15.39
N GLU A 53 8.93 13.21 16.29
CA GLU A 53 9.42 13.55 17.63
C GLU A 53 10.62 14.52 17.56
N LEU A 54 11.62 14.22 16.74
CA LEU A 54 12.80 15.09 16.54
C LEU A 54 12.42 16.47 15.99
N ILE A 55 11.51 16.52 15.02
CA ILE A 55 11.00 17.78 14.47
C ILE A 55 10.23 18.57 15.54
N ALA A 56 9.43 17.91 16.37
CA ALA A 56 8.71 18.53 17.47
C ALA A 56 9.68 19.14 18.51
N VAL A 57 10.72 18.41 18.90
CA VAL A 57 11.78 18.89 19.80
C VAL A 57 12.51 20.09 19.20
N ALA A 58 12.88 20.03 17.92
CA ALA A 58 13.54 21.15 17.24
C ALA A 58 12.65 22.40 17.16
N ARG A 59 11.34 22.23 16.90
CA ARG A 59 10.37 23.32 16.92
C ARG A 59 10.20 23.92 18.31
N HIS A 60 10.15 23.08 19.35
CA HIS A 60 10.05 23.52 20.73
C HIS A 60 11.30 24.32 21.16
N GLY A 61 12.51 23.83 20.83
CA GLY A 61 13.76 24.56 21.08
C GLY A 61 13.76 25.95 20.44
N ARG A 62 13.24 26.06 19.21
CA ARG A 62 13.06 27.36 18.53
C ARG A 62 12.10 28.29 19.25
N GLN A 63 11.01 27.75 19.82
CA GLN A 63 10.01 28.55 20.54
C GLN A 63 10.51 29.03 21.91
N VAL A 64 11.29 28.21 22.62
CA VAL A 64 11.81 28.55 23.95
C VAL A 64 13.01 29.50 23.86
N MET A 65 13.86 29.36 22.83
CA MET A 65 15.09 30.12 22.67
C MET A 65 15.03 31.11 21.50
N GLN A 66 13.93 31.86 21.40
CA GLN A 66 13.72 32.83 20.30
C GLN A 66 14.72 33.99 20.30
N ASN A 67 15.26 34.33 21.47
CA ASN A 67 16.20 35.45 21.64
C ASN A 67 17.65 35.05 21.35
N ASP A 68 17.93 33.76 21.12
CA ASP A 68 19.25 33.29 20.74
C ASP A 68 19.42 33.45 19.21
N PRO A 69 20.46 34.16 18.73
CA PRO A 69 20.64 34.42 17.31
C PRO A 69 21.00 33.16 16.48
N VAL A 70 21.44 32.07 17.10
CA VAL A 70 21.96 30.87 16.41
C VAL A 70 20.93 29.73 16.39
N VAL A 71 20.10 29.62 17.43
CA VAL A 71 19.15 28.50 17.59
C VAL A 71 18.10 28.39 16.46
N PRO A 72 17.50 29.47 15.95
CA PRO A 72 16.53 29.39 14.85
C PRO A 72 17.12 28.82 13.55
N GLU A 73 18.38 29.17 13.25
CA GLU A 73 19.06 28.68 12.05
C GLU A 73 19.40 27.18 12.19
N LEU A 74 19.96 26.78 13.34
CA LEU A 74 20.31 25.38 13.63
C LEU A 74 19.07 24.48 13.63
N THR A 75 18.00 24.88 14.30
CA THR A 75 16.75 24.10 14.35
C THR A 75 16.12 23.94 12.96
N THR A 76 16.18 24.98 12.12
CA THR A 76 15.71 24.90 10.73
C THR A 76 16.54 23.92 9.90
N LYS A 77 17.87 23.95 10.04
CA LYS A 77 18.77 22.98 9.40
C LYS A 77 18.50 21.55 9.86
N ILE A 78 18.31 21.33 11.16
CA ILE A 78 18.00 20.01 11.72
C ILE A 78 16.68 19.49 11.15
N ILE A 79 15.62 20.30 11.13
CA ILE A 79 14.32 19.90 10.58
C ILE A 79 14.45 19.52 9.10
N ALA A 80 15.18 20.32 8.32
CA ALA A 80 15.42 20.03 6.91
C ALA A 80 16.20 18.73 6.71
N SER A 81 17.27 18.51 7.49
CA SER A 81 18.08 17.29 7.45
C SER A 81 17.28 16.05 7.84
N VAL A 82 16.44 16.13 8.88
CA VAL A 82 15.60 14.99 9.32
C VAL A 82 14.58 14.62 8.24
N ARG A 83 13.92 15.60 7.61
CA ARG A 83 13.01 15.35 6.48
C ARG A 83 13.72 14.69 5.31
N ARG A 84 14.87 15.25 4.91
CA ARG A 84 15.66 14.72 3.82
C ARG A 84 16.13 13.28 4.09
N LEU A 85 16.61 13.00 5.30
CA LEU A 85 17.03 11.65 5.70
C LEU A 85 15.86 10.65 5.62
N LYS A 86 14.67 11.06 6.06
CA LYS A 86 13.44 10.25 5.96
C LYS A 86 13.14 9.89 4.51
N ASP A 87 13.14 10.88 3.63
CA ASP A 87 12.79 10.70 2.22
C ASP A 87 13.85 9.85 1.49
N GLU A 88 15.14 10.09 1.75
CA GLU A 88 16.26 9.29 1.22
C GLU A 88 16.16 7.83 1.69
N ALA A 89 15.93 7.59 2.99
CA ALA A 89 15.79 6.24 3.53
C ALA A 89 14.57 5.50 2.96
N TRP A 90 13.44 6.20 2.80
CA TRP A 90 12.24 5.63 2.19
C TRP A 90 12.47 5.24 0.73
N GLN A 91 13.11 6.13 -0.04
CA GLN A 91 13.43 5.91 -1.44
C GLN A 91 14.44 4.76 -1.62
N ASP A 92 15.48 4.71 -0.81
CA ASP A 92 16.50 3.65 -0.84
C ASP A 92 15.92 2.28 -0.48
N PHE A 93 15.01 2.23 0.49
CA PHE A 93 14.30 1.01 0.86
C PHE A 93 13.43 0.50 -0.30
N HIS A 94 12.58 1.37 -0.88
CA HIS A 94 11.72 1.00 -1.99
C HIS A 94 12.49 0.67 -3.27
N SER A 95 13.65 1.30 -3.49
CA SER A 95 14.56 0.94 -4.56
C SER A 95 15.13 -0.46 -4.36
N SER A 96 15.63 -0.74 -3.14
CA SER A 96 16.14 -2.07 -2.79
C SER A 96 15.07 -3.14 -2.91
N LEU A 97 13.85 -2.87 -2.45
CA LEU A 97 12.74 -3.81 -2.52
C LEU A 97 12.34 -4.14 -3.97
N ARG A 98 12.31 -3.14 -4.86
CA ARG A 98 12.09 -3.34 -6.30
C ARG A 98 13.18 -4.19 -6.97
N GLU A 99 14.42 -4.11 -6.51
CA GLU A 99 15.52 -4.89 -7.09
C GLU A 99 15.62 -6.33 -6.57
N VAL A 100 15.32 -6.54 -5.28
CA VAL A 100 15.47 -7.85 -4.61
C VAL A 100 14.25 -8.73 -4.82
N THR A 101 13.04 -8.16 -4.85
CA THR A 101 11.79 -8.94 -4.98
C THR A 101 11.79 -9.85 -6.21
N PRO A 102 12.09 -9.36 -7.43
CA PRO A 102 12.03 -10.20 -8.62
C PRO A 102 13.02 -11.37 -8.56
N LEU A 103 14.21 -11.11 -7.99
CA LEU A 103 15.23 -12.15 -7.79
C LEU A 103 14.75 -13.21 -6.80
N PHE A 104 14.15 -12.81 -5.69
CA PHE A 104 13.58 -13.72 -4.71
C PHE A 104 12.48 -14.59 -5.33
N ARG A 105 11.56 -13.99 -6.09
CA ARG A 105 10.49 -14.71 -6.80
C ARG A 105 11.08 -15.74 -7.78
N GLN A 106 12.08 -15.34 -8.56
CA GLN A 106 12.74 -16.24 -9.50
C GLN A 106 13.38 -17.44 -8.78
N ILE A 107 14.21 -17.19 -7.78
CA ILE A 107 14.95 -18.26 -7.09
C ILE A 107 14.02 -19.18 -6.29
N ARG A 108 12.94 -18.65 -5.72
CA ARG A 108 11.90 -19.47 -5.07
C ARG A 108 11.21 -20.40 -6.07
N ARG A 109 10.89 -19.91 -7.27
CA ARG A 109 10.31 -20.74 -8.35
C ARG A 109 11.29 -21.82 -8.80
N ASP A 110 12.53 -21.45 -9.07
CA ASP A 110 13.56 -22.39 -9.52
C ASP A 110 13.80 -23.50 -8.49
N HIS A 111 13.83 -23.14 -7.19
CA HIS A 111 13.93 -24.11 -6.11
C HIS A 111 12.72 -25.06 -6.04
N ALA A 112 11.50 -24.52 -6.10
CA ALA A 112 10.29 -25.34 -6.09
C ALA A 112 10.25 -26.32 -7.28
N PHE A 113 10.66 -25.85 -8.46
CA PHE A 113 10.74 -26.67 -9.66
C PHE A 113 11.80 -27.77 -9.52
N ALA A 114 13.00 -27.44 -9.01
CA ALA A 114 14.06 -28.42 -8.77
C ALA A 114 13.60 -29.51 -7.78
N VAL A 115 12.93 -29.13 -6.69
CA VAL A 115 12.37 -30.09 -5.71
C VAL A 115 11.32 -30.99 -6.34
N ALA A 116 10.44 -30.44 -7.19
CA ALA A 116 9.43 -31.22 -7.90
C ALA A 116 10.07 -32.24 -8.86
N ILE A 117 11.08 -31.82 -9.63
CA ILE A 117 11.84 -32.71 -10.51
C ILE A 117 12.53 -33.82 -9.70
N SER A 118 13.24 -33.47 -8.62
CA SER A 118 13.91 -34.48 -7.79
C SER A 118 12.94 -35.51 -7.23
N LYS A 119 11.79 -35.08 -6.70
CA LYS A 119 10.74 -36.00 -6.22
C LYS A 119 10.22 -36.91 -7.33
N GLN A 120 10.06 -36.37 -8.54
CA GLN A 120 9.57 -37.14 -9.67
C GLN A 120 10.62 -38.15 -10.18
N LEU A 121 11.89 -37.75 -10.24
CA LEU A 121 12.99 -38.64 -10.58
C LEU A 121 13.17 -39.75 -9.54
N ASP A 122 13.04 -39.44 -8.24
CA ASP A 122 13.05 -40.44 -7.17
C ASP A 122 11.91 -41.44 -7.32
N LYS A 123 10.73 -40.97 -7.72
CA LYS A 123 9.57 -41.83 -7.98
C LYS A 123 9.82 -42.74 -9.19
N VAL A 124 10.39 -42.21 -10.27
CA VAL A 124 10.79 -43.01 -11.46
C VAL A 124 11.89 -44.01 -11.10
N ALA A 125 12.85 -43.63 -10.26
CA ALA A 125 13.90 -44.54 -9.80
C ALA A 125 13.33 -45.73 -9.00
N ARG A 126 12.23 -45.54 -8.27
CA ARG A 126 11.58 -46.59 -7.46
C ARG A 126 10.55 -47.41 -8.24
N GLU A 127 9.77 -46.77 -9.10
CA GLU A 127 8.57 -47.35 -9.72
C GLU A 127 8.74 -47.58 -11.24
N GLY A 128 9.89 -47.18 -11.82
CA GLY A 128 10.13 -47.20 -13.25
C GLY A 128 9.22 -46.23 -14.01
N LEU A 129 8.86 -46.59 -15.26
CA LEU A 129 8.01 -45.76 -16.12
C LEU A 129 6.61 -45.50 -15.52
N LYS A 130 6.09 -46.40 -14.67
CA LYS A 130 4.80 -46.21 -13.98
C LYS A 130 4.77 -45.00 -13.05
N GLY A 131 5.94 -44.53 -12.59
CA GLY A 131 6.06 -43.31 -11.80
C GLY A 131 5.62 -42.06 -12.57
N LEU A 132 5.66 -42.08 -13.91
CA LEU A 132 5.28 -40.99 -14.81
C LEU A 132 3.79 -40.98 -15.21
N ASP A 133 3.09 -42.11 -15.08
CA ASP A 133 1.66 -42.21 -15.46
C ASP A 133 0.77 -41.22 -14.67
N ALA A 134 1.17 -40.90 -13.43
CA ALA A 134 0.48 -39.91 -12.59
C ALA A 134 0.75 -38.46 -13.02
N VAL A 135 1.81 -38.22 -13.79
CA VAL A 135 2.21 -36.89 -14.29
C VAL A 135 1.56 -36.59 -15.64
N ASP A 136 1.41 -37.60 -16.49
CA ASP A 136 0.77 -37.45 -17.80
C ASP A 136 -0.68 -36.91 -17.69
N ASN A 137 -1.42 -37.37 -16.68
CA ASN A 137 -2.77 -36.88 -16.37
C ASN A 137 -2.81 -35.55 -15.58
N ARG A 138 -1.67 -35.05 -15.08
CA ARG A 138 -1.57 -33.84 -14.23
C ARG A 138 -0.79 -32.70 -14.86
N LEU A 139 -0.10 -32.94 -15.97
CA LEU A 139 0.47 -31.90 -16.82
C LEU A 139 -0.67 -31.18 -17.55
N GLN A 140 -1.44 -30.38 -16.80
CA GLN A 140 -2.05 -29.22 -17.41
C GLN A 140 -0.89 -28.39 -17.95
N ILE A 141 -0.72 -28.42 -19.27
CA ILE A 141 0.20 -27.59 -20.05
C ILE A 141 0.29 -26.25 -19.34
N SER A 142 1.47 -25.95 -18.80
CA SER A 142 1.74 -24.77 -17.99
C SER A 142 1.05 -23.58 -18.63
N ARG A 143 -0.06 -23.12 -18.02
CA ARG A 143 -0.63 -21.82 -18.35
C ARG A 143 0.49 -20.85 -18.05
N TRP A 144 1.18 -20.42 -19.10
CA TRP A 144 2.18 -19.37 -19.07
C TRP A 144 1.50 -18.17 -18.42
N ARG A 145 1.69 -18.02 -17.10
CA ARG A 145 1.21 -16.86 -16.37
C ARG A 145 2.19 -15.78 -16.72
N ALA A 146 1.75 -14.79 -17.49
CA ALA A 146 2.53 -13.60 -17.70
C ALA A 146 2.92 -13.06 -16.32
N ASP A 147 4.23 -12.98 -16.06
CA ASP A 147 4.86 -12.61 -14.78
C ASP A 147 4.51 -11.18 -14.29
N ASN A 148 3.54 -10.51 -14.95
CA ASN A 148 3.16 -9.12 -14.76
C ASN A 148 1.65 -8.89 -14.54
N LEU A 149 0.82 -9.94 -14.42
CA LEU A 149 -0.63 -9.74 -14.25
C LEU A 149 -1.00 -9.22 -12.85
N PHE A 150 -0.18 -9.48 -11.84
CA PHE A 150 -0.40 -9.02 -10.46
C PHE A 150 0.82 -8.24 -9.98
N ASN A 151 0.80 -6.93 -10.20
CA ASN A 151 1.88 -6.03 -9.82
C ASN A 151 1.88 -5.71 -8.30
N THR A 152 0.89 -6.21 -7.55
CA THR A 152 0.66 -5.81 -6.16
C THR A 152 0.89 -6.96 -5.20
N TYR A 153 1.95 -6.83 -4.39
CA TYR A 153 2.40 -7.72 -3.31
C TYR A 153 1.27 -8.28 -2.44
N VAL A 154 0.31 -7.42 -2.09
CA VAL A 154 -0.85 -7.75 -1.24
C VAL A 154 -1.71 -8.85 -1.86
N LEU A 155 -1.88 -8.84 -3.19
CA LEU A 155 -2.76 -9.80 -3.86
C LEU A 155 -2.11 -11.17 -3.98
N GLU A 156 -0.80 -11.23 -4.20
CA GLU A 156 -0.06 -12.50 -4.23
C GLU A 156 0.01 -13.15 -2.85
N ASP A 157 0.28 -12.38 -1.79
CA ASP A 157 0.29 -12.88 -0.42
C ASP A 157 -1.11 -13.28 0.07
N TYR A 158 -2.14 -12.51 -0.30
CA TYR A 158 -3.53 -12.87 -0.08
C TYR A 158 -3.87 -14.19 -0.78
N LEU A 159 -3.54 -14.35 -2.06
CA LEU A 159 -3.80 -15.59 -2.81
C LEU A 159 -2.96 -16.78 -2.32
N ALA A 160 -1.73 -16.55 -1.88
CA ALA A 160 -0.89 -17.56 -1.25
C ALA A 160 -1.47 -17.98 0.12
N GLY A 161 -1.99 -17.03 0.90
CA GLY A 161 -2.74 -17.29 2.13
C GLY A 161 -4.02 -18.09 1.88
N VAL A 162 -4.76 -17.76 0.83
CA VAL A 162 -5.96 -18.50 0.38
C VAL A 162 -5.60 -19.92 -0.07
N SER A 163 -4.41 -20.15 -0.64
CA SER A 163 -3.96 -21.51 -1.00
C SER A 163 -3.64 -22.40 0.21
N ASN A 164 -3.37 -21.79 1.37
CA ASN A 164 -3.21 -22.46 2.66
C ASN A 164 -4.52 -22.51 3.46
N TYR A 165 -5.64 -22.06 2.88
CA TYR A 165 -6.95 -22.13 3.53
C TYR A 165 -7.40 -23.60 3.60
N VAL A 166 -7.21 -24.20 4.77
CA VAL A 166 -7.80 -25.49 5.11
C VAL A 166 -9.29 -25.25 5.30
N ALA A 167 -10.13 -25.85 4.45
CA ALA A 167 -11.57 -25.87 4.66
C ALA A 167 -11.84 -26.53 6.02
N ASN A 168 -12.35 -25.76 6.98
CA ASN A 168 -12.46 -26.04 8.43
C ASN A 168 -11.16 -25.90 9.26
N PRO A 169 -10.73 -24.67 9.59
CA PRO A 169 -10.15 -24.47 10.90
C PRO A 169 -11.27 -24.61 11.94
N GLU A 170 -11.05 -25.37 13.02
CA GLU A 170 -11.94 -25.32 14.18
C GLU A 170 -12.10 -23.85 14.59
N ALA A 171 -13.31 -23.32 14.44
CA ALA A 171 -13.61 -21.95 14.80
C ALA A 171 -13.47 -21.84 16.33
N GLY A 172 -12.29 -21.38 16.78
CA GLY A 172 -12.15 -20.79 18.10
C GLY A 172 -13.23 -19.72 18.27
N PRO A 173 -13.74 -19.49 19.49
CA PRO A 173 -14.89 -18.62 19.70
C PRO A 173 -14.58 -17.26 19.09
N LEU A 174 -15.31 -16.92 18.02
CA LEU A 174 -15.23 -15.62 17.38
C LEU A 174 -15.54 -14.59 18.46
N ALA A 175 -14.58 -13.72 18.75
CA ALA A 175 -14.82 -12.57 19.60
C ALA A 175 -16.03 -11.82 19.02
N SER A 176 -17.07 -11.61 19.83
CA SER A 176 -18.27 -10.89 19.42
C SER A 176 -17.85 -9.55 18.79
N PHE A 177 -18.23 -9.33 17.53
CA PHE A 177 -17.91 -8.14 16.74
C PHE A 177 -18.59 -6.85 17.24
N ASP A 178 -19.15 -6.86 18.45
CA ASP A 178 -19.95 -5.77 19.01
C ASP A 178 -19.12 -4.63 19.64
N GLN A 179 -17.79 -4.64 19.51
CA GLN A 179 -16.91 -3.65 20.18
C GLN A 179 -16.06 -2.78 19.25
N PHE A 180 -16.26 -2.85 17.93
CA PHE A 180 -15.77 -1.79 17.05
C PHE A 180 -16.91 -0.80 16.83
N ASP A 181 -16.78 0.40 17.40
CA ASP A 181 -17.56 1.56 16.97
C ASP A 181 -17.36 1.68 15.45
N LYS A 182 -18.34 1.24 14.67
CA LYS A 182 -18.30 1.40 13.22
C LYS A 182 -18.14 2.89 12.95
N PRO A 183 -17.08 3.33 12.24
CA PRO A 183 -17.00 4.72 11.85
C PRO A 183 -18.28 5.07 11.08
N PRO A 184 -18.91 6.22 11.38
CA PRO A 184 -20.15 6.59 10.72
C PRO A 184 -19.89 6.61 9.20
N MET A 185 -20.70 5.85 8.47
CA MET A 185 -20.62 5.76 7.02
C MET A 185 -21.60 6.76 6.44
N LEU A 186 -21.11 7.63 5.57
CA LEU A 186 -21.91 8.59 4.84
C LEU A 186 -22.67 7.86 3.73
N ASP A 187 -24.00 7.84 3.80
CA ASP A 187 -24.83 7.26 2.75
C ASP A 187 -24.95 8.25 1.58
N PHE A 188 -24.58 7.81 0.39
CA PHE A 188 -24.67 8.61 -0.83
C PHE A 188 -26.13 8.98 -1.16
N GLY A 189 -27.10 8.12 -0.83
CA GLY A 189 -28.52 8.40 -1.00
C GLY A 189 -28.94 9.64 -0.22
N ASP A 190 -28.61 9.67 1.08
CA ASP A 190 -28.92 10.79 1.98
C ASP A 190 -28.24 12.10 1.54
N VAL A 191 -26.99 12.02 1.07
CA VAL A 191 -26.27 13.19 0.55
C VAL A 191 -26.97 13.73 -0.71
N SER A 192 -27.40 12.84 -1.61
CA SER A 192 -28.08 13.24 -2.83
C SER A 192 -29.45 13.87 -2.55
N ASP A 193 -30.22 13.32 -1.62
CA ASP A 193 -31.52 13.85 -1.21
C ASP A 193 -31.38 15.21 -0.53
N GLN A 194 -30.37 15.38 0.34
CA GLN A 194 -30.06 16.66 0.95
C GLN A 194 -29.58 17.70 -0.05
N LEU A 195 -28.81 17.29 -1.07
CA LEU A 195 -28.38 18.19 -2.13
C LEU A 195 -29.57 18.63 -3.01
N VAL A 196 -30.51 17.72 -3.31
CA VAL A 196 -31.75 18.06 -4.02
C VAL A 196 -32.60 19.03 -3.19
N ALA A 197 -32.72 18.79 -1.89
CA ALA A 197 -33.44 19.68 -0.97
C ALA A 197 -32.77 21.06 -0.81
N ALA A 198 -31.44 21.10 -0.82
CA ALA A 198 -30.66 22.35 -0.73
C ALA A 198 -30.67 23.14 -2.05
N GLY A 199 -31.00 22.49 -3.18
CA GLY A 199 -31.07 23.12 -4.49
C GLY A 199 -29.69 23.49 -5.05
N LYS A 200 -29.66 24.49 -5.93
CA LYS A 200 -28.45 24.91 -6.66
C LYS A 200 -27.35 25.36 -5.69
N GLN A 201 -26.21 24.65 -5.70
CA GLN A 201 -25.03 25.03 -4.92
C GLN A 201 -24.00 25.74 -5.80
N HIS A 202 -23.43 26.81 -5.26
CA HIS A 202 -22.35 27.54 -5.91
C HIS A 202 -20.99 26.88 -5.73
N ASP A 203 -20.81 26.18 -4.61
CA ASP A 203 -19.63 25.39 -4.30
C ASP A 203 -20.05 24.09 -3.61
N LEU A 204 -19.95 22.98 -4.36
CA LEU A 204 -20.30 21.66 -3.87
C LEU A 204 -19.40 21.17 -2.73
N LEU A 205 -18.09 21.46 -2.79
CA LEU A 205 -17.15 20.93 -1.78
C LEU A 205 -17.29 21.70 -0.48
N GLU A 206 -17.45 23.03 -0.55
CA GLU A 206 -17.75 23.86 0.62
C GLU A 206 -19.07 23.44 1.28
N TRP A 207 -20.09 23.13 0.46
CA TRP A 207 -21.37 22.62 0.96
C TRP A 207 -21.23 21.25 1.66
N LEU A 208 -20.46 20.33 1.08
CA LEU A 208 -20.21 19.01 1.69
C LEU A 208 -19.43 19.12 3.00
N ILE A 209 -18.43 20.00 3.08
CA ILE A 209 -17.64 20.21 4.29
C ILE A 209 -18.49 20.86 5.39
N SER A 210 -19.33 21.84 5.05
CA SER A 210 -20.20 22.50 6.02
C SER A 210 -21.34 21.58 6.53
N SER A 211 -21.86 20.69 5.68
CA SER A 211 -22.99 19.81 6.02
C SER A 211 -22.54 18.48 6.64
N PHE A 212 -21.38 17.95 6.23
CA PHE A 212 -20.89 16.62 6.60
C PHE A 212 -19.46 16.62 7.19
N GLY A 213 -18.97 17.76 7.67
CA GLY A 213 -17.62 17.89 8.23
C GLY A 213 -17.31 17.05 9.48
N SER A 214 -18.29 16.32 10.03
CA SER A 214 -18.09 15.32 11.08
C SER A 214 -17.64 13.95 10.55
N TYR A 215 -17.69 13.73 9.24
CA TYR A 215 -17.28 12.48 8.58
C TYR A 215 -15.81 12.56 8.11
N PRO A 216 -15.11 11.41 7.99
CA PRO A 216 -13.74 11.40 7.48
C PRO A 216 -13.63 12.02 6.08
N ASP A 217 -12.56 12.78 5.82
CA ASP A 217 -12.30 13.48 4.55
C ASP A 217 -12.40 12.56 3.33
N GLN A 218 -11.95 11.30 3.46
CA GLN A 218 -12.06 10.30 2.41
C GLN A 218 -13.52 10.09 1.96
N GLN A 219 -14.48 10.07 2.89
CA GLN A 219 -15.89 9.87 2.56
C GLN A 219 -16.51 11.13 1.93
N ILE A 220 -16.09 12.31 2.38
CA ILE A 220 -16.50 13.61 1.81
C ILE A 220 -16.03 13.73 0.36
N LEU A 221 -14.77 13.38 0.08
CA LEU A 221 -14.21 13.40 -1.28
C LEU A 221 -14.85 12.35 -2.19
N GLN A 222 -15.18 11.17 -1.66
CA GLN A 222 -15.91 10.14 -2.41
C GLN A 222 -17.33 10.62 -2.78
N ALA A 223 -18.03 11.29 -1.86
CA ALA A 223 -19.33 11.88 -2.15
C ALA A 223 -19.22 13.00 -3.19
N PHE A 224 -18.21 13.87 -3.08
CA PHE A 224 -17.92 14.91 -4.07
C PHE A 224 -17.71 14.34 -5.47
N GLN A 225 -16.86 13.31 -5.60
CA GLN A 225 -16.64 12.64 -6.87
C GLN A 225 -17.91 11.94 -7.38
N GLY A 226 -18.65 11.25 -6.51
CA GLY A 226 -19.88 10.56 -6.88
C GLY A 226 -20.95 11.51 -7.42
N ILE A 227 -21.04 12.74 -6.89
CA ILE A 227 -21.96 13.78 -7.38
C ILE A 227 -21.45 14.37 -8.71
N ALA A 228 -20.15 14.63 -8.83
CA ALA A 228 -19.54 15.15 -10.05
C ALA A 228 -19.68 14.19 -11.25
N ASP A 229 -19.58 12.88 -10.99
CA ASP A 229 -19.74 11.82 -11.99
C ASP A 229 -21.20 11.39 -12.21
N SER A 230 -22.13 11.87 -11.39
CA SER A 230 -23.54 11.47 -11.45
C SER A 230 -24.26 12.13 -12.63
N PRO A 231 -25.05 11.37 -13.42
CA PRO A 231 -25.87 11.93 -14.50
C PRO A 231 -27.07 12.75 -13.98
N THR A 232 -27.31 12.75 -12.68
CA THR A 232 -28.45 13.41 -12.01
C THR A 232 -28.19 14.90 -11.75
N PHE A 233 -26.93 15.31 -11.72
CA PHE A 233 -26.52 16.68 -11.43
C PHE A 233 -25.73 17.25 -12.60
N GLN A 234 -26.07 18.46 -13.02
CA GLN A 234 -25.23 19.23 -13.93
C GLN A 234 -24.14 19.92 -13.12
N CYS A 235 -22.89 19.53 -13.38
CA CYS A 235 -21.72 20.05 -12.70
C CYS A 235 -20.91 20.95 -13.67
N ALA A 236 -20.64 22.20 -13.27
CA ALA A 236 -19.81 23.12 -14.03
C ALA A 236 -18.70 23.71 -13.14
N PRO A 237 -17.42 23.66 -13.56
CA PRO A 237 -16.32 24.21 -12.78
C PRO A 237 -16.35 25.75 -12.80
N GLY A 238 -16.03 26.35 -11.65
CA GLY A 238 -15.85 27.78 -11.48
C GLY A 238 -14.49 28.26 -12.00
N GLU A 239 -14.45 29.51 -12.48
CA GLU A 239 -13.25 30.06 -13.13
C GLU A 239 -12.10 30.40 -12.16
N ALA A 240 -12.41 30.63 -10.88
CA ALA A 240 -11.42 30.99 -9.86
C ALA A 240 -11.12 29.83 -8.91
N GLU A 241 -9.85 29.67 -8.54
CA GLU A 241 -9.40 28.69 -7.55
C GLU A 241 -9.86 29.12 -6.15
N ALA A 242 -10.47 28.19 -5.41
CA ALA A 242 -10.91 28.34 -4.03
C ALA A 242 -10.09 27.42 -3.12
N LYS A 243 -10.14 27.71 -1.81
CA LYS A 243 -9.50 26.90 -0.77
C LYS A 243 -10.52 26.52 0.29
N ALA A 244 -10.55 25.24 0.66
CA ALA A 244 -11.35 24.75 1.78
C ALA A 244 -10.44 24.04 2.78
N GLU A 245 -10.70 24.27 4.06
CA GLU A 245 -9.98 23.67 5.17
C GLU A 245 -10.89 22.63 5.83
N THR A 246 -10.39 21.40 5.94
CA THR A 246 -11.01 20.31 6.70
C THR A 246 -10.21 20.05 7.97
N SER A 247 -10.66 19.11 8.80
CA SER A 247 -9.91 18.70 10.00
C SER A 247 -8.55 18.05 9.69
N GLU A 248 -8.36 17.51 8.48
CA GLU A 248 -7.15 16.77 8.11
C GLU A 248 -6.27 17.49 7.09
N ALA A 249 -6.82 18.38 6.25
CA ALA A 249 -6.09 18.99 5.14
C ALA A 249 -6.64 20.37 4.70
N ILE A 250 -5.84 21.05 3.87
CA ILE A 250 -6.27 22.24 3.12
C ILE A 250 -6.31 21.84 1.64
N TYR A 251 -7.48 21.92 1.03
CA TYR A 251 -7.71 21.63 -0.38
C TYR A 251 -7.72 22.93 -1.20
N SER A 252 -6.98 22.95 -2.30
CA SER A 252 -7.14 23.95 -3.36
C SER A 252 -7.88 23.32 -4.54
N TYR A 253 -8.97 23.94 -5.00
CA TYR A 253 -9.84 23.36 -6.02
C TYR A 253 -10.59 24.45 -6.80
N HIS A 254 -11.18 24.07 -7.95
CA HIS A 254 -12.12 24.92 -8.66
C HIS A 254 -13.55 24.60 -8.20
N PRO A 255 -14.32 25.57 -7.64
CA PRO A 255 -15.67 25.35 -7.14
C PRO A 255 -16.56 24.69 -8.18
N ILE A 256 -17.21 23.57 -7.84
CA ILE A 256 -18.17 22.94 -8.74
C ILE A 256 -19.55 23.51 -8.42
N ARG A 257 -20.16 24.16 -9.41
CA ARG A 257 -21.57 24.55 -9.35
C ARG A 257 -22.41 23.35 -9.72
N THR A 258 -23.37 23.01 -8.86
CA THR A 258 -24.30 21.91 -9.10
C THR A 258 -25.72 22.42 -9.28
N GLU A 259 -26.38 21.94 -10.33
CA GLU A 259 -27.81 22.10 -10.55
C GLU A 259 -28.46 20.73 -10.70
N PHE A 260 -29.58 20.51 -10.02
CA PHE A 260 -30.35 19.28 -10.19
C PHE A 260 -30.92 19.21 -11.61
N HIS A 261 -30.64 18.12 -12.30
CA HIS A 261 -31.13 17.91 -13.67
C HIS A 261 -32.33 16.97 -13.64
N ASP A 262 -33.53 17.56 -13.62
CA ASP A 262 -34.76 16.79 -13.75
C ASP A 262 -34.89 16.31 -15.21
N ARG A 263 -34.57 15.04 -15.48
CA ARG A 263 -34.91 14.40 -16.74
C ARG A 263 -36.41 14.07 -16.74
N THR A 264 -37.25 15.07 -16.93
CA THR A 264 -38.55 14.85 -17.54
C THR A 264 -38.38 14.79 -19.06
N VAL A 265 -38.65 13.59 -19.59
CA VAL A 265 -38.73 13.14 -21.00
C VAL A 265 -37.45 12.60 -21.61
#